data_AF-A0A2K3MFX9-F1
#
_entry.id   AF-A0A2K3MFX9-F1
#
_cell.length_a   1.000
_cell.length_b   1.000
_cell.length_c   1.000
_cell.angle_alpha   90.00
_cell.angle_beta   90.00
_cell.angle_gamma   90.00
#
_symmetry.space_group_name_H-M   'P 1'
#
loop_
_entity.id
_entity.type
_entity.pdbx_description
1 polymer ?
#
loop_
_entity_poly.entity_id
_entity_poly.type
_entity_poly.pdbx_seq_one_letter_code
_entity_poly.pdbx_strand_id
1 'polypeptide(L)' 'MATEPGQVQWEQPSPGWVKCNVDVAFVTGSGKTSMRLCFRDNNGQFMAGMTKWQQMVMSTVEGES' A
#
# COMPACT_ATOMS: atom_id res chain seq x y z
N MET A 1 -23.62 -7.84 19.10
CA MET A 1 -22.36 -7.12 18.83
C MET A 1 -22.71 -6.00 17.87
N ALA A 2 -22.66 -4.75 18.31
CA ALA A 2 -23.03 -3.61 17.48
C ALA A 2 -21.90 -3.37 16.46
N THR A 3 -22.25 -3.34 15.17
CA THR A 3 -21.32 -2.96 14.11
C THR A 3 -20.99 -1.48 14.27
N GLU A 4 -19.71 -1.15 14.46
CA GLU A 4 -19.29 0.24 14.54
C GLU A 4 -19.51 0.91 13.18
N PRO A 5 -20.22 2.06 13.11
CA PRO A 5 -20.45 2.75 11.86
C PRO A 5 -19.11 3.25 11.30
N GLY A 6 -18.69 2.70 10.15
CA GLY A 6 -17.48 3.12 9.45
C GLY A 6 -16.42 2.04 9.20
N GLN A 7 -16.67 0.79 9.61
CA GLN A 7 -15.72 -0.30 9.34
C GLN A 7 -15.75 -0.69 7.85
N VAL A 8 -14.81 -0.17 7.07
CA VAL A 8 -14.62 -0.55 5.66
C VAL A 8 -14.06 -1.98 5.63
N GLN A 9 -14.85 -2.93 5.14
CA GLN A 9 -14.39 -4.28 4.87
C GLN A 9 -13.79 -4.36 3.47
N TRP A 10 -12.71 -5.12 3.32
CA TRP A 10 -12.14 -5.35 1.99
C TRP A 10 -13.05 -6.29 1.18
N GLU A 11 -13.35 -5.88 -0.06
CA GLU A 11 -14.06 -6.71 -1.03
C GLU A 11 -13.15 -7.09 -2.20
N GLN A 12 -13.39 -8.27 -2.77
CA GLN A 12 -12.65 -8.74 -3.93
C GLN A 12 -12.99 -7.87 -5.15
N PRO A 13 -11.99 -7.42 -5.95
CA PRO A 13 -12.26 -6.63 -7.14
C PRO A 13 -13.11 -7.39 -8.14
N SER A 14 -13.97 -6.65 -8.87
CA SER A 14 -14.75 -7.22 -9.97
C SER A 14 -13.83 -7.75 -11.09
N PRO A 15 -14.28 -8.74 -11.88
CA PRO A 15 -13.52 -9.20 -13.04
C PRO A 15 -13.07 -8.05 -13.96
N GLY A 16 -11.81 -8.08 -14.39
CA GLY A 16 -11.18 -7.02 -15.18
C GLY A 16 -10.52 -5.91 -14.36
N TRP A 17 -10.68 -5.87 -13.03
CA TRP A 17 -10.00 -4.92 -12.15
C TRP A 17 -8.72 -5.51 -11.57
N VAL A 18 -7.75 -4.63 -11.30
CA VAL A 18 -6.46 -4.95 -10.68
C VAL A 18 -6.40 -4.34 -9.29
N LYS A 19 -6.04 -5.13 -8.28
CA LYS A 19 -5.73 -4.65 -6.93
C LYS A 19 -4.30 -4.15 -6.88
N CYS A 20 -4.09 -2.92 -6.42
CA CYS A 20 -2.78 -2.39 -6.10
C CYS A 20 -2.62 -2.29 -4.58
N ASN A 21 -1.74 -3.09 -4.00
CA ASN A 21 -1.28 -2.90 -2.63
C ASN A 21 -0.10 -1.93 -2.62
N VAL A 22 -0.20 -0.88 -1.81
CA VAL A 22 0.86 0.11 -1.59
C VAL A 22 1.39 -0.06 -0.18
N ASP A 23 2.71 0.01 -0.03
CA ASP A 23 3.41 0.03 1.26
C ASP A 23 4.52 1.09 1.20
N VAL A 24 4.72 1.82 2.30
CA VAL A 24 5.75 2.84 2.42
C VAL A 24 6.50 2.63 3.73
N ALA A 25 7.84 2.66 3.67
CA ALA A 25 8.69 2.53 4.83
C ALA A 25 9.65 3.72 4.94
N PHE A 26 9.73 4.28 6.14
CA PHE A 26 10.62 5.38 6.51
C PHE A 26 11.71 4.87 7.43
N VAL A 27 12.97 4.98 7.00
CA VAL A 27 14.14 4.51 7.75
C VAL A 27 14.93 5.71 8.26
N THR A 28 14.55 6.22 9.43
CA THR A 28 15.08 7.45 10.05
C THR A 28 16.61 7.43 10.19
N GLY A 29 17.20 6.32 10.65
CA GLY A 29 18.65 6.21 10.83
C GLY A 29 19.49 6.32 9.54
N SER A 30 18.87 6.15 8.37
CA SER A 30 19.53 6.32 7.07
C SER A 30 18.92 7.41 6.21
N GLY A 31 17.90 8.12 6.69
CA GLY A 31 17.15 9.13 5.93
C GLY A 31 16.59 8.61 4.60
N LYS A 32 16.15 7.34 4.58
CA LYS A 32 15.62 6.70 3.37
C LYS A 32 14.12 6.54 3.49
N THR A 33 13.44 6.82 2.39
CA THR A 33 12.04 6.49 2.21
C THR A 33 11.94 5.48 1.07
N SER A 34 11.21 4.39 1.28
CA SER A 34 10.97 3.37 0.26
C SER A 34 9.48 3.17 0.05
N MET A 35 9.08 2.99 -1.21
CA MET A 35 7.72 2.69 -1.62
C MET A 35 7.71 1.36 -2.36
N ARG A 36 6.70 0.54 -2.07
CA ARG A 36 6.47 -0.74 -2.74
C ARG A 36 5.04 -0.82 -3.25
N LEU A 37 4.90 -1.29 -4.47
CA LEU A 37 3.63 -1.54 -5.13
C LEU A 37 3.55 -3.01 -5.51
N CYS A 38 2.38 -3.61 -5.34
CA CYS A 38 2.09 -4.97 -5.74
C CYS A 38 0.73 -5.01 -6.44
N PHE A 39 0.75 -5.33 -7.73
CA PHE A 39 -0.43 -5.47 -8.57
C PHE A 39 -0.86 -6.93 -8.61
N ARG A 40 -2.15 -7.16 -8.38
CA ARG A 40 -2.77 -8.47 -8.41
C ARG A 40 -4.04 -8.44 -9.25
N ASP A 41 -4.31 -9.52 -9.96
CA ASP A 41 -5.58 -9.66 -10.69
C ASP A 41 -6.77 -9.83 -9.72
N ASN A 42 -7.96 -9.96 -10.28
CA ASN A 42 -9.19 -10.17 -9.52
C ASN A 42 -9.21 -11.51 -8.76
N ASN A 43 -8.36 -12.47 -9.10
CA ASN A 43 -8.17 -13.74 -8.37
C ASN A 43 -7.07 -13.65 -7.29
N GLY A 44 -6.44 -12.47 -7.14
CA GLY A 44 -5.33 -12.26 -6.22
C GLY A 44 -3.98 -12.75 -6.72
N GLN A 45 -3.88 -13.21 -7.98
CA GLN A 45 -2.63 -13.63 -8.59
C GLN A 45 -1.71 -12.45 -8.84
N PHE A 46 -0.43 -12.60 -8.53
CA PHE A 46 0.56 -11.54 -8.75
C PHE A 46 0.75 -11.27 -10.24
N MET A 47 0.63 -10.01 -10.63
CA MET A 47 0.84 -9.56 -12.01
C MET A 47 2.18 -8.83 -12.15
N ALA A 48 2.42 -7.84 -11.29
CA ALA A 48 3.59 -6.98 -11.35
C ALA A 48 3.89 -6.34 -10.00
N GLY A 49 5.12 -5.89 -9.80
CA GLY A 49 5.50 -5.16 -8.59
C GLY A 49 6.57 -4.12 -8.90
N MET A 50 6.59 -3.06 -8.11
CA MET A 50 7.63 -2.03 -8.18
C MET A 50 8.14 -1.74 -6.77
N THR A 51 9.46 -1.57 -6.66
CA THR A 51 10.10 -1.03 -5.46
C THR A 51 10.90 0.19 -5.88
N LYS A 52 10.71 1.29 -5.16
CA LYS A 52 11.52 2.51 -5.29
C LYS A 52 11.99 2.93 -3.91
N TRP A 53 13.19 3.47 -3.84
CA TRP A 53 13.67 4.15 -2.66
C TRP A 53 14.31 5.45 -3.08
N GLN A 54 14.23 6.44 -2.20
CA GLN A 54 14.89 7.73 -2.37
C GLN A 54 15.58 8.14 -1.07
N GLN A 55 16.66 8.89 -1.21
CA GLN A 55 17.39 9.48 -0.09
C GLN A 55 16.66 10.78 0.32
N MET A 56 15.59 10.61 1.08
CA MET A 56 14.74 11.69 1.57
C MET A 56 14.27 11.35 2.98
N VAL A 57 14.49 12.28 3.91
CA VAL A 57 13.95 12.19 5.26
C VAL A 57 12.49 12.63 5.19
N MET A 58 11.58 11.68 5.34
CA MET A 58 10.14 11.91 5.46
C MET A 58 9.66 11.15 6.70
N SER A 59 8.78 11.77 7.48
CA SER A 59 8.15 11.14 8.63
C SER A 59 6.92 10.35 8.21
N THR A 60 6.50 9.38 9.04
CA THR A 60 5.26 8.63 8.81
C THR A 60 4.05 9.56 8.66
N VAL A 61 3.98 10.62 9.48
CA VAL A 61 2.87 11.60 9.45
C VAL A 61 2.81 12.32 8.09
N GLU A 62 3.94 12.76 7.56
CA GLU A 62 4.00 13.41 6.24
C GLU A 62 3.65 12.44 5.10
N GLY A 63 3.90 11.15 5.28
CA GLY A 63 3.64 10.11 4.28
C GLY A 63 2.22 9.54 4.27
N GLU A 64 1.47 9.70 5.36
CA GLU A 64 0.08 9.23 5.51
C GLU A 64 -0.97 10.34 5.26
N SER A 65 -0.52 11.59 5.09
CA SER A 65 -1.37 12.79 4.92
C SER A 65 -1.97 12.94 3.52
#